data_AF-A0A1I5BJ72-F1
#
_entry.id   AF-A0A1I5BJ72-F1
#
_cell.length_a   1.000
_cell.length_b   1.000
_cell.length_c   1.000
_cell.angle_alpha   90.00
_cell.angle_beta   90.00
_cell.angle_gamma   90.00
#
_symmetry.space_group_name_H-M   'P 1'
#
loop_
_entity.id
_entity.type
_entity.pdbx_description
1 polymer ?
#
loop_
_entity_poly.entity_id
_entity_poly.type
_entity_poly.pdbx_seq_one_letter_code
_entity_poly.pdbx_strand_id
1 'polypeptide(L)'
;MRLTLEPGDDIAALVRAGAGESLVVVIPSMLDSLAMAQARASIGPLAIERSPATRVNAIVLVEGAASAHVDAAVNFLEQAQSTTGQVIEILPR
;
A
#
# COMPACT_ATOMS: atom_id res chain seq x y z
N MET A 1 -2.35 -4.51 9.25
CA MET A 1 -2.92 -5.51 8.33
C MET A 1 -2.44 -5.28 6.91
N ARG A 2 -1.98 -6.33 6.23
CA ARG A 2 -1.69 -6.32 4.78
C ARG A 2 -2.98 -6.41 3.96
N LEU A 3 -3.11 -5.54 2.97
CA LEU A 3 -4.13 -5.58 1.93
C LEU A 3 -3.44 -5.76 0.57
N THR A 4 -4.06 -6.48 -0.36
CA THR A 4 -3.55 -6.64 -1.73
C THR A 4 -4.57 -6.05 -2.68
N LEU A 5 -4.11 -5.16 -3.56
CA LEU A 5 -4.94 -4.56 -4.59
C LEU A 5 -4.94 -5.46 -5.82
N GLU A 6 -6.09 -5.99 -6.22
CA GLU A 6 -6.20 -6.77 -7.45
C GLU A 6 -6.45 -5.85 -8.66
N PRO A 7 -6.15 -6.29 -9.90
CA PRO A 7 -6.46 -5.50 -11.09
C PRO A 7 -7.96 -5.22 -11.21
N GLY A 8 -8.30 -3.96 -11.44
CA GLY A 8 -9.69 -3.50 -11.55
C GLY A 8 -10.35 -3.16 -10.22
N ASP A 9 -9.69 -3.40 -9.08
CA ASP A 9 -10.19 -2.98 -7.78
C ASP A 9 -10.11 -1.47 -7.58
N ASP A 10 -11.06 -0.94 -6.80
CA ASP A 10 -11.00 0.42 -6.27
C ASP A 10 -10.19 0.43 -4.96
N ILE A 11 -9.00 1.04 -5.00
CA ILE A 11 -8.12 1.18 -3.85
C ILE A 11 -8.77 1.90 -2.67
N ALA A 12 -9.63 2.89 -2.93
CA ALA A 12 -10.31 3.63 -1.88
C ALA A 12 -11.35 2.76 -1.18
N ALA A 13 -12.10 1.96 -1.95
CA ALA A 13 -13.02 0.97 -1.41
C ALA A 13 -12.27 -0.07 -0.56
N LEU A 14 -11.15 -0.60 -1.07
CA LEU A 14 -10.30 -1.57 -0.36
C LEU A 14 -9.80 -1.02 0.98
N VAL A 15 -9.25 0.20 1.01
CA VAL A 15 -8.75 0.83 2.23
C VAL A 15 -9.88 1.13 3.22
N ARG A 16 -11.03 1.60 2.75
CA ARG A 16 -12.17 1.93 3.62
C ARG A 16 -12.79 0.70 4.28
N ALA A 17 -12.81 -0.42 3.56
CA ALA A 17 -13.25 -1.72 4.09
C ALA A 17 -12.23 -2.32 5.09
N GLY A 18 -10.97 -1.90 5.03
CA GLY A 18 -9.93 -2.33 5.96
C GLY A 18 -10.17 -1.85 7.39
N ALA A 19 -9.82 -2.70 8.36
CA ALA A 19 -9.92 -2.43 9.79
C ALA A 19 -8.56 -2.53 10.50
N GLY A 20 -8.43 -1.86 11.65
CA GLY A 20 -7.21 -1.85 12.47
C GLY A 20 -6.44 -0.54 12.44
N GLU A 21 -5.38 -0.49 13.24
CA GLU A 21 -4.56 0.73 13.44
C GLU A 21 -3.54 0.97 12.33
N SER A 22 -3.22 -0.06 11.54
CA SER A 22 -2.28 0.00 10.42
C SER A 22 -2.80 -0.80 9.24
N LEU A 23 -2.79 -0.20 8.05
CA LEU A 23 -3.13 -0.81 6.78
C LEU A 23 -1.93 -0.63 5.83
N VAL A 24 -1.39 -1.73 5.33
CA VAL A 24 -0.33 -1.71 4.32
C VAL A 24 -0.86 -2.30 3.02
N VAL A 25 -1.03 -1.46 2.00
CA VAL A 25 -1.56 -1.84 0.69
C VAL A 25 -0.41 -2.28 -0.22
N VAL A 26 -0.46 -3.51 -0.70
CA VAL A 26 0.46 -4.03 -1.72
C VAL A 26 -0.16 -3.80 -3.09
N ILE A 27 0.49 -2.98 -3.90
CA ILE A 27 0.11 -2.60 -5.27
C ILE A 27 0.96 -3.46 -6.23
N PRO A 28 0.35 -4.39 -6.99
CA PRO A 28 1.08 -5.33 -7.81
C PRO A 28 1.65 -4.67 -9.07
N SER A 29 2.72 -5.25 -9.62
CA SER A 29 3.39 -4.76 -10.83
C SER A 29 2.55 -4.91 -12.10
N MET A 30 1.49 -5.70 -12.05
CA MET A 30 0.65 -6.05 -13.21
C MET A 30 -0.46 -5.03 -13.53
N LEU A 31 -0.58 -3.96 -12.73
CA LEU A 31 -1.49 -2.86 -13.06
C LEU A 31 -0.98 -2.12 -14.30
N ASP A 32 -1.90 -1.62 -15.12
CA ASP A 32 -1.55 -0.68 -16.16
C ASP A 32 -1.01 0.64 -15.57
N SER A 33 -0.36 1.45 -16.42
CA SER A 33 0.33 2.67 -15.97
C SER A 33 -0.59 3.70 -15.35
N LEU A 34 -1.85 3.78 -15.80
CA LEU A 34 -2.83 4.73 -15.27
C LEU A 34 -3.33 4.25 -13.90
N ALA A 35 -3.73 2.97 -13.80
CA ALA A 35 -4.17 2.36 -12.55
C ALA A 35 -3.08 2.43 -11.47
N MET A 36 -1.82 2.16 -11.84
CA MET A 36 -0.66 2.31 -10.98
C MET A 36 -0.50 3.75 -10.47
N ALA A 37 -0.58 4.74 -11.36
CA ALA A 37 -0.47 6.15 -10.99
C ALA A 37 -1.61 6.60 -10.06
N GLN A 38 -2.85 6.18 -10.35
CA GLN A 38 -4.02 6.48 -9.54
C GLN A 38 -3.93 5.82 -8.15
N ALA A 39 -3.49 4.57 -8.09
CA ALA A 39 -3.26 3.86 -6.83
C ALA A 39 -2.24 4.59 -5.96
N ARG A 40 -1.06 4.94 -6.52
CA ARG A 40 -0.01 5.70 -5.82
C ARG A 40 -0.53 7.06 -5.31
N ALA A 41 -1.22 7.80 -6.17
CA ALA A 41 -1.73 9.12 -5.84
C ALA A 41 -2.81 9.10 -4.73
N SER A 42 -3.54 7.99 -4.60
CA SER A 42 -4.62 7.83 -3.61
C SER A 42 -4.12 7.59 -2.19
N ILE A 43 -2.90 7.09 -2.00
CA ILE A 43 -2.37 6.72 -0.67
C ILE A 43 -2.30 7.91 0.28
N GLY A 44 -1.78 9.05 -0.17
CA GLY A 44 -1.69 10.27 0.65
C GLY A 44 -3.07 10.77 1.12
N PRO A 45 -4.03 11.02 0.21
CA PRO A 45 -5.39 11.40 0.58
C PRO A 45 -6.10 10.41 1.50
N LEU A 46 -5.99 9.09 1.23
CA LEU A 46 -6.60 8.06 2.07
C LEU A 46 -5.97 7.98 3.46
N ALA A 47 -4.66 8.22 3.57
CA ALA A 47 -3.98 8.34 4.84
C ALA A 47 -4.48 9.53 5.67
N ILE A 48 -4.77 10.67 5.02
CA ILE A 48 -5.38 11.83 5.67
C ILE A 48 -6.82 11.51 6.11
N GLU A 49 -7.62 10.91 5.23
CA GLU A 49 -9.02 10.53 5.51
C GLU A 49 -9.14 9.61 6.74
N ARG A 50 -8.20 8.68 6.91
CA ARG A 50 -8.23 7.65 7.96
C ARG A 50 -7.48 8.05 9.23
N SER A 51 -6.72 9.15 9.19
CA SER A 51 -6.00 9.68 10.34
C SER A 51 -6.98 10.25 11.39
N PRO A 52 -6.66 10.19 12.70
CA PRO A 52 -5.46 9.58 13.30
C PRO A 52 -5.64 8.10 13.65
N ALA A 53 -6.84 7.54 13.48
CA ALA A 53 -7.18 6.22 13.98
C ALA A 53 -6.47 5.08 13.23
N THR A 54 -6.25 5.23 11.92
CA THR A 54 -5.62 4.22 11.09
C THR A 54 -4.51 4.84 10.25
N ARG A 55 -3.32 4.24 10.31
CA ARG A 55 -2.22 4.54 9.39
C ARG A 55 -2.41 3.77 8.10
N VAL A 56 -2.21 4.43 6.96
CA VAL A 56 -2.32 3.81 5.63
C VAL A 56 -1.02 4.04 4.89
N ASN A 57 -0.30 2.97 4.56
CA ASN A 57 0.91 3.03 3.75
C ASN A 57 0.80 2.03 2.59
N ALA A 58 1.70 2.13 1.62
CA ALA A 58 1.70 1.23 0.49
C ALA A 58 3.08 0.75 0.09
N ILE A 59 3.09 -0.40 -0.56
CA ILE A 59 4.24 -1.02 -1.21
C ILE A 59 3.87 -1.20 -2.67
N VAL A 60 4.71 -0.67 -3.56
CA VAL A 60 4.56 -0.88 -4.99
C VAL A 60 5.60 -1.89 -5.45
N LEU A 61 5.13 -2.93 -6.13
CA LEU A 61 5.97 -3.97 -6.69
C LEU A 61 6.41 -3.57 -8.10
N VAL A 62 7.70 -3.68 -8.35
CA VAL A 62 8.23 -3.77 -9.72
C VAL A 62 8.31 -5.26 -10.09
N GLU A 63 8.15 -5.56 -11.39
CA GLU A 63 8.25 -6.92 -11.89
C GLU A 63 9.57 -7.57 -11.44
N GLY A 64 9.49 -8.80 -10.91
CA GLY A 64 10.65 -9.52 -10.37
C GLY A 64 11.00 -9.19 -8.90
N ALA A 65 10.22 -8.36 -8.21
CA ALA A 65 10.40 -8.13 -6.77
C ALA A 65 10.31 -9.43 -5.95
N ALA A 66 11.29 -9.67 -5.07
CA ALA A 66 11.32 -10.86 -4.23
C ALA A 66 10.27 -10.77 -3.11
N SER A 67 9.46 -11.84 -2.95
CA SER A 67 8.42 -11.91 -1.91
C SER A 67 8.95 -11.60 -0.51
N ALA A 68 10.15 -12.07 -0.18
CA ALA A 68 10.80 -11.81 1.10
C ALA A 68 11.06 -10.31 1.37
N HIS A 69 11.33 -9.50 0.33
CA HIS A 69 11.47 -8.05 0.50
C HIS A 69 10.13 -7.36 0.69
N VAL A 70 9.09 -7.84 0.02
CA VAL A 70 7.72 -7.36 0.22
C VAL A 70 7.29 -7.62 1.66
N ASP A 71 7.47 -8.83 2.17
CA ASP A 71 7.09 -9.18 3.54
C ASP A 71 7.89 -8.37 4.57
N ALA A 72 9.19 -8.14 4.33
CA ALA A 72 10.01 -7.29 5.18
C ALA A 72 9.52 -5.82 5.19
N ALA A 73 9.17 -5.27 4.03
CA ALA A 73 8.65 -3.91 3.91
C ALA A 73 7.26 -3.77 4.55
N VAL A 74 6.39 -4.78 4.44
CA VAL A 74 5.11 -4.82 5.15
C VAL A 74 5.34 -4.75 6.65
N ASN A 75 6.19 -5.63 7.19
CA ASN A 75 6.49 -5.67 8.62
C ASN A 75 7.07 -4.35 9.14
N PHE A 76 7.93 -3.69 8.35
CA PHE A 76 8.45 -2.36 8.68
C PHE A 76 7.33 -1.32 8.79
N LEU A 77 6.46 -1.21 7.77
CA LEU A 77 5.38 -0.22 7.75
C LEU A 77 4.29 -0.48 8.80
N GLU A 78 4.02 -1.75 9.12
CA GLU A 78 3.10 -2.13 10.21
C GLU A 78 3.55 -1.54 11.56
N GLN A 79 4.85 -1.64 11.84
CA GLN A 79 5.46 -1.20 13.10
C GLN A 79 5.77 0.31 13.15
N ALA A 80 5.72 1.01 12.02
CA ALA A 80 6.04 2.43 11.93
C ALA A 80 4.91 3.32 12.50
N GLN A 81 4.90 3.52 13.82
CA GLN A 81 3.82 4.24 14.53
C GLN A 81 3.67 5.72 14.14
N SER A 82 4.74 6.35 13.64
CA SER A 82 4.75 7.77 13.25
C SER A 82 4.60 7.97 11.74
N THR A 83 4.22 6.94 10.99
CA THR A 83 4.28 6.95 9.52
C THR A 83 2.94 6.57 8.90
N THR A 84 2.38 7.48 8.11
CA THR A 84 1.18 7.26 7.29
C THR A 84 1.34 8.01 5.96
N GLY A 85 0.69 7.54 4.91
CA GLY A 85 0.75 8.10 3.56
C GLY A 85 2.02 7.76 2.76
N GLN A 86 2.88 6.87 3.27
CA GLN A 86 4.12 6.51 2.58
C GLN A 86 3.88 5.47 1.49
N VAL A 87 4.70 5.56 0.43
CA VAL A 87 4.75 4.60 -0.66
C VAL A 87 6.19 4.15 -0.82
N ILE A 88 6.46 2.86 -0.62
CA ILE A 88 7.78 2.25 -0.81
C ILE A 88 7.75 1.42 -2.09
N GLU A 89 8.76 1.57 -2.94
CA GLU A 89 8.92 0.77 -4.15
C GLU A 89 9.93 -0.35 -3.92
N ILE A 90 9.57 -1.58 -4.31
CA ILE A 90 10.46 -2.75 -4.21
C ILE A 90 10.93 -3.11 -5.62
N LEU A 91 12.22 -2.89 -5.85
CA LEU A 91 12.88 -3.17 -7.12
C LEU A 91 13.34 -4.65 -7.17
N PRO A 92 13.43 -5.25 -8.38
CA PRO A 92 14.13 -6.52 -8.55
C PRO A 92 15.60 -6.38 -8.17
N ARG A 93 16.20 -7.46 -7.67
CA ARG A 93 17.64 -7.53 -7.38
C ARG A 93 18.46 -7.77 -8.63
#